data_AF-A0A7X6CNZ9-F1
#
_entry.id   AF-A0A7X6CNZ9-F1
#
_cell.length_a   1.000
_cell.length_b   1.000
_cell.length_c   1.000
_cell.angle_alpha   90.00
_cell.angle_beta   90.00
_cell.angle_gamma   90.00
#
_symmetry.space_group_name_H-M   'P 1'
#
loop_
_entity.id
_entity.type
_entity.pdbx_description
1 polymer ?
#
loop_
_entity_poly.entity_id
_entity_poly.type
_entity_poly.pdbx_seq_one_letter_code
_entity_poly.pdbx_strand_id
1 'polypeptide(L)'
;MESTEGNKTVSLSLSDDEALVLLEWLFRFNQEEHPSLFEDQAEQRVLWDLEAVLEKVVSVIFSKDYVNILSKARENLRDPLDGIRAIANSIEKGIL
;
A
#
# COMPACT_ATOMS: atom_id res chain seq x y z
N MET A 1 -3.10 -26.52 34.29
CA MET A 1 -2.72 -25.10 34.33
C MET A 1 -1.79 -24.93 33.15
N GLU A 2 -2.34 -24.50 32.02
CA GLU A 2 -1.55 -24.21 30.82
C GLU A 2 -1.95 -22.78 30.46
N SER A 3 -1.08 -21.85 30.86
CA SER A 3 -1.23 -20.44 30.55
C SER A 3 -1.06 -20.31 29.04
N THR A 4 -2.16 -20.18 28.32
CA THR A 4 -2.15 -19.68 26.96
C THR A 4 -1.60 -18.26 27.05
N GLU A 5 -0.30 -18.09 26.81
CA GLU A 5 0.27 -16.79 26.51
C GLU A 5 -0.53 -16.27 25.30
N GLY A 6 -1.38 -15.28 25.56
CA GLY A 6 -2.31 -14.75 24.57
C GLY A 6 -1.56 -14.30 23.32
N ASN A 7 -2.12 -14.65 22.16
CA ASN A 7 -1.56 -14.27 20.87
C ASN A 7 -1.28 -12.76 20.86
N LYS A 8 -0.02 -12.37 20.67
CA LYS A 8 0.38 -10.96 20.74
C LYS A 8 -0.11 -10.25 19.50
N THR A 9 -0.98 -9.26 19.66
CA THR A 9 -1.46 -8.44 18.54
C THR A 9 -0.41 -7.39 18.17
N VAL A 10 -0.19 -7.21 16.87
CA VAL A 10 0.62 -6.11 16.30
C VAL A 10 -0.33 -5.11 15.65
N SER A 11 -0.13 -3.81 15.89
CA SER A 11 -0.91 -2.73 15.28
C SER A 11 -0.10 -2.01 14.20
N LEU A 12 -0.68 -1.84 13.01
CA LEU A 12 -0.14 -1.04 11.91
C LEU A 12 -1.04 0.18 11.69
N SER A 13 -0.43 1.37 11.57
CA SER A 13 -1.14 2.60 11.20
C SER A 13 -0.73 3.00 9.79
N LEU A 14 -1.73 3.27 8.95
CA LEU A 14 -1.57 3.74 7.58
C LEU A 14 -2.39 5.02 7.41
N SER A 15 -1.88 5.96 6.62
CA SER A 15 -2.69 7.05 6.08
C SER A 15 -3.73 6.53 5.09
N ASP A 16 -4.75 7.34 4.80
CA ASP A 16 -5.77 7.00 3.82
C ASP A 16 -5.18 6.69 2.44
N ASP A 17 -4.16 7.47 2.03
CA ASP A 17 -3.44 7.27 0.77
C ASP A 17 -2.68 5.93 0.76
N GLU A 18 -1.97 5.59 1.85
CA GLU A 18 -1.25 4.31 1.97
C GLU A 18 -2.20 3.12 1.96
N ALA A 19 -3.29 3.19 2.74
CA ALA A 19 -4.29 2.14 2.81
C ALA A 19 -4.95 1.88 1.45
N LEU A 20 -5.31 2.95 0.73
CA LEU A 20 -5.88 2.87 -0.61
C LEU A 20 -4.91 2.26 -1.62
N VAL A 21 -3.65 2.71 -1.64
CA VAL A 21 -2.65 2.21 -2.59
C VAL A 21 -2.30 0.75 -2.31
N LEU A 22 -2.18 0.36 -1.04
CA LEU A 22 -1.93 -1.02 -0.64
C LEU A 22 -3.11 -1.93 -1.01
N LEU A 23 -4.34 -1.51 -0.73
CA LEU A 23 -5.53 -2.29 -1.08
C LEU A 23 -5.64 -2.52 -2.60
N GLU A 24 -5.45 -1.47 -3.39
CA GLU A 24 -5.44 -1.57 -4.85
C GLU A 24 -4.31 -2.49 -5.37
N TRP A 25 -3.17 -2.52 -4.70
CA TRP A 25 -2.11 -3.46 -5.04
C TRP A 25 -2.52 -4.90 -4.72
N LEU A 26 -3.10 -5.15 -3.54
CA LEU A 26 -3.61 -6.47 -3.14
C LEU A 26 -4.69 -6.98 -4.10
N PHE A 27 -5.63 -6.12 -4.51
CA PHE A 27 -6.66 -6.47 -5.50
C PHE A 27 -6.07 -7.01 -6.78
N ARG A 28 -5.16 -6.25 -7.40
CA ARG A 28 -4.52 -6.67 -8.66
C ARG A 28 -3.66 -7.90 -8.46
N PHE A 29 -2.94 -7.96 -7.34
CA PHE A 29 -2.12 -9.11 -6.98
C PHE A 29 -2.97 -10.39 -6.90
N ASN A 30 -4.15 -10.34 -6.28
CA ASN A 30 -5.05 -11.50 -6.16
C ASN A 30 -5.84 -11.83 -7.43
N GLN A 31 -5.76 -11.03 -8.50
CA GLN A 31 -6.33 -11.40 -9.81
C GLN A 31 -5.44 -12.37 -10.59
N GLU A 32 -4.19 -12.56 -10.19
CA GLU A 32 -3.21 -13.42 -10.84
C GLU A 32 -2.87 -14.63 -9.97
N GLU A 33 -2.58 -15.77 -10.58
CA GLU A 33 -2.04 -16.92 -9.85
C GLU A 33 -0.53 -16.76 -9.66
N HIS A 34 -0.05 -16.97 -8.43
CA HIS A 34 1.37 -16.84 -8.07
C HIS A 34 1.98 -18.18 -7.60
N PRO A 35 2.09 -19.20 -8.46
CA PRO A 35 2.40 -20.57 -8.04
C PRO A 35 3.80 -20.77 -7.45
N SER A 36 4.72 -19.81 -7.65
CA SER A 36 6.10 -19.90 -7.19
C SER A 36 6.55 -18.72 -6.32
N LEU A 37 5.62 -17.83 -5.95
CA LEU A 37 5.97 -16.64 -5.17
C LEU A 37 6.00 -16.92 -3.67
N PHE A 38 5.12 -17.81 -3.21
CA PHE A 38 4.96 -18.14 -1.80
C PHE A 38 5.80 -19.35 -1.44
N GLU A 39 6.58 -19.22 -0.37
CA GLU A 39 7.32 -20.35 0.21
C GLU A 39 6.37 -21.23 1.05
N ASP A 40 5.33 -20.63 1.66
CA ASP A 40 4.29 -21.32 2.42
C ASP A 40 2.90 -20.72 2.17
N GLN A 41 1.85 -21.55 2.21
CA GLN A 41 0.46 -21.11 2.02
C GLN A 41 0.02 -20.07 3.07
N ALA A 42 0.60 -20.09 4.27
CA ALA A 42 0.31 -19.12 5.33
C ALA A 42 0.64 -17.68 4.92
N GLU A 43 1.64 -17.45 4.07
CA GLU A 43 1.98 -16.12 3.55
C GLU A 43 0.82 -15.55 2.73
N GLN A 44 0.23 -16.38 1.87
CA GLN A 44 -0.95 -16.03 1.09
C GLN A 44 -2.16 -15.77 1.99
N ARG A 45 -2.36 -16.59 3.03
CA ARG A 45 -3.45 -16.39 4.00
C ARG A 45 -3.33 -15.03 4.70
N VAL A 46 -2.14 -14.65 5.16
CA VAL A 46 -1.92 -13.36 5.82
C VAL A 46 -2.22 -12.19 4.89
N LEU A 47 -1.84 -12.27 3.60
CA LEU A 47 -2.16 -11.23 2.61
C LEU A 47 -3.66 -11.13 2.33
N TRP A 48 -4.38 -12.25 2.23
CA TRP A 48 -5.85 -12.24 2.11
C TRP A 48 -6.53 -11.64 3.33
N ASP A 49 -6.07 -11.97 4.53
CA ASP A 49 -6.64 -11.41 5.76
C ASP A 49 -6.36 -9.89 5.84
N LEU A 50 -5.19 -9.43 5.39
CA LEU A 50 -4.85 -8.00 5.30
C LEU A 50 -5.74 -7.26 4.30
N GLU A 51 -5.96 -7.82 3.10
CA GLU A 51 -6.89 -7.28 2.10
C GLU A 51 -8.31 -7.13 2.69
N ALA A 52 -8.84 -8.19 3.32
CA ALA A 52 -10.17 -8.17 3.92
C ALA A 52 -10.30 -7.17 5.08
N VAL A 53 -9.21 -6.86 5.80
CA VAL A 53 -9.19 -5.80 6.82
C VAL A 53 -9.21 -4.42 6.17
N LEU A 54 -8.41 -4.21 5.12
CA LEU A 54 -8.33 -2.94 4.40
C LEU A 54 -9.65 -2.62 3.66
N GLU A 55 -10.28 -3.60 3.01
CA GLU A 55 -11.58 -3.43 2.35
C GLU A 55 -12.67 -2.87 3.28
N LYS A 56 -12.65 -3.26 4.56
CA LYS A 56 -13.63 -2.80 5.55
C LYS A 56 -13.49 -1.32 5.88
N VAL A 57 -12.29 -0.76 5.75
CA VAL A 57 -11.98 0.61 6.17
C VAL A 57 -11.85 1.57 4.99
N VAL A 58 -11.42 1.10 3.82
CA VAL A 58 -11.23 1.93 2.62
C VAL A 58 -12.55 2.03 1.84
N SER A 59 -13.48 2.87 2.31
CA SER A 59 -14.80 3.03 1.67
C SER A 59 -14.75 3.68 0.28
N VAL A 60 -13.64 4.33 -0.08
CA VAL A 60 -13.51 5.09 -1.33
C VAL A 60 -13.48 4.19 -2.58
N ILE A 61 -13.29 2.88 -2.42
CA ILE A 61 -13.39 1.89 -3.51
C ILE A 61 -14.77 1.88 -4.18
N PHE A 62 -15.82 2.34 -3.49
CA PHE A 62 -17.17 2.45 -4.04
C PHE A 62 -17.46 3.81 -4.70
N SER A 63 -16.48 4.72 -4.72
CA SER A 63 -16.62 6.04 -5.33
C SER A 63 -16.66 5.95 -6.85
N LYS A 64 -17.52 6.76 -7.48
CA LYS A 64 -17.50 6.94 -8.95
C LYS A 64 -16.22 7.62 -9.44
N ASP A 65 -15.50 8.30 -8.55
CA ASP A 65 -14.25 9.02 -8.85
C ASP A 65 -13.01 8.23 -8.38
N TYR A 66 -13.17 6.94 -8.10
CA TYR A 66 -12.12 6.06 -7.57
C TYR A 66 -10.78 6.21 -8.29
N VAL A 67 -10.80 6.25 -9.62
CA VAL A 67 -9.59 6.33 -10.46
C VAL A 67 -8.79 7.61 -10.18
N ASN A 68 -9.44 8.76 -10.06
CA ASN A 68 -8.75 10.02 -9.79
C ASN A 68 -8.22 10.09 -8.37
N ILE A 69 -9.00 9.58 -7.40
CA ILE A 69 -8.59 9.53 -6.00
C ILE A 69 -7.36 8.64 -5.83
N LEU A 70 -7.37 7.44 -6.43
CA LEU A 70 -6.24 6.53 -6.42
C LEU A 70 -5.00 7.12 -7.11
N SER A 71 -5.18 7.82 -8.25
CA SER A 71 -4.08 8.53 -8.90
C SER A 71 -3.46 9.57 -7.96
N LYS A 72 -4.30 10.33 -7.25
CA LYS A 72 -3.84 11.36 -6.33
C LYS A 72 -3.09 10.77 -5.13
N ALA A 73 -3.60 9.69 -4.55
CA ALA A 73 -2.93 8.98 -3.47
C ALA A 73 -1.52 8.49 -3.91
N ARG A 74 -1.43 7.90 -5.10
CA ARG A 74 -0.13 7.47 -5.68
C ARG A 74 0.83 8.64 -5.92
N GLU A 75 0.33 9.80 -6.33
CA GLU A 75 1.16 11.01 -6.48
C GLU A 75 1.69 11.51 -5.14
N ASN A 76 0.87 11.48 -4.09
CA ASN A 76 1.26 11.95 -2.77
C ASN A 76 2.33 11.06 -2.11
N LEU A 77 2.30 9.75 -2.39
CA LEU A 77 3.26 8.77 -1.85
C LEU A 77 4.53 8.60 -2.71
N ARG A 78 4.53 9.10 -3.96
CA ARG A 78 5.68 8.94 -4.84
C ARG A 78 6.84 9.78 -4.31
N ASP A 79 8.00 9.15 -4.18
CA ASP A 79 9.22 9.87 -3.80
C ASP A 79 9.39 11.12 -4.67
N PRO A 80 9.77 12.26 -4.07
CA PRO A 80 10.16 13.41 -4.87
C PRO A 80 11.27 12.96 -5.83
N LEU A 81 11.20 13.40 -7.07
CA LEU A 81 12.24 13.13 -8.07
C LEU A 81 13.55 13.80 -7.61
N ASP A 82 14.30 13.12 -6.75
CA ASP A 82 15.49 13.69 -6.09
C ASP A 82 16.56 14.08 -7.10
N GLY A 83 16.60 13.45 -8.28
CA GLY A 83 17.51 13.83 -9.37
C GLY A 83 17.08 15.06 -10.18
N ILE A 84 15.80 15.15 -10.57
CA ILE A 84 15.35 16.20 -11.50
C ILE A 84 15.09 17.52 -10.76
N ARG A 85 14.58 17.46 -9.53
CA ARG A 85 14.31 18.65 -8.73
C ARG A 85 15.59 19.30 -8.22
N ALA A 86 16.63 18.51 -7.93
CA ALA A 86 17.97 19.01 -7.61
C ALA A 86 18.63 19.70 -8.82
N ILE A 87 18.51 19.11 -10.02
CA ILE A 87 19.02 19.73 -11.26
C ILE A 87 18.25 21.02 -11.58
N ALA A 88 16.92 21.00 -11.53
CA ALA A 88 16.09 22.18 -11.79
C ALA A 88 16.41 23.32 -10.82
N ASN A 89 16.52 23.03 -9.51
CA ASN A 89 16.92 24.01 -8.51
C ASN A 89 18.35 24.53 -8.71
N SER A 90 19.26 23.73 -9.26
CA SER A 90 20.64 24.14 -9.54
C SER A 90 20.73 25.05 -10.77
N ILE A 91 19.90 24.80 -11.79
CA ILE A 91 19.75 25.66 -12.98
C ILE A 91 19.11 27.00 -12.60
N GLU A 92 18.03 26.99 -11.83
CA GLU A 92 17.34 28.23 -11.40
C GLU A 92 18.23 29.12 -10.52
N LYS A 93 19.16 28.53 -9.77
CA LYS A 93 20.12 29.26 -8.91
C LYS A 93 21.43 29.61 -9.62
N GLY A 94 21.62 29.22 -10.89
CA GLY A 94 22.85 29.48 -11.65
C GLY A 94 24.10 28.80 -11.05
N ILE A 95 23.94 27.63 -10.43
CA ILE A 95 25.02 26.89 -9.75
C ILE A 95 25.70 25.86 -10.69
N LEU A 96 25.24 25.76 -11.94
CA LEU A 96 25.81 24.95 -13.03
C LEU A 96 26.21 25.82 -14.22
#